data_AF-A0A4R4QVK0-F1
#
_entry.id   AF-A0A4R4QVK0-F1
#
_cell.length_a   1.000
_cell.length_b   1.000
_cell.length_c   1.000
_cell.angle_alpha   90.00
_cell.angle_beta   90.00
_cell.angle_gamma   90.00
#
_symmetry.space_group_name_H-M   'P 1'
#
loop_
_entity.id
_entity.type
_entity.pdbx_description
1 polymer ?
#
loop_
_entity_poly.entity_id
_entity_poly.type
_entity_poly.pdbx_seq_one_letter_code
_entity_poly.pdbx_strand_id
1 'polypeptide(L)'
;MVSTLRPVDRQRVAALLLVRYCRFQHDPKFFPWFEQQREALSRAVQRAEQFVLQDVTDPAVPATAVREVRDRLHEAIEVSDPDGPPFEAEIVDHLVFAAEVFDFIADPGKLGALRHAFERADELAEAMEEMGREDFPCGEWEPVEFGRLETAARQADVRAFADAHHDEVPPDVDEIVGRSRSLADAYAEVVLNCYTDQEAGRA
;
A
#
# COMPACT_ATOMS: atom_id res chain seq x y z
N MET A 1 6.54 18.34 8.64
CA MET A 1 6.47 17.31 9.70
C MET A 1 7.23 16.05 9.29
N VAL A 2 6.98 15.43 8.13
CA VAL A 2 7.71 14.22 7.69
C VAL A 2 9.24 14.41 7.59
N SER A 3 9.70 15.62 7.23
CA SER A 3 11.13 15.96 7.15
C SER A 3 11.87 15.90 8.48
N THR A 4 11.17 15.93 9.63
CA THR A 4 11.80 15.84 10.97
C THR A 4 11.91 14.41 11.48
N LEU A 5 11.26 13.45 10.82
CA LEU A 5 11.39 12.03 11.14
C LEU A 5 12.79 11.52 10.83
N ARG A 6 13.28 10.53 11.59
CA ARG A 6 14.51 9.79 11.25
C ARG A 6 14.28 8.99 9.96
N PRO A 7 15.34 8.68 9.19
CA PRO A 7 15.20 7.91 7.95
C PRO A 7 14.39 6.60 8.11
N VAL A 8 14.63 5.85 9.19
CA VAL A 8 13.90 4.59 9.47
C VAL A 8 12.39 4.81 9.68
N ASP A 9 12.02 5.88 10.36
CA ASP A 9 10.61 6.18 10.62
C ASP A 9 9.90 6.63 9.33
N ARG A 10 10.63 7.29 8.41
CA ARG A 10 10.10 7.58 7.07
C ARG A 10 9.88 6.31 6.26
N GLN A 11 10.82 5.35 6.33
CA GLN A 11 10.66 4.05 5.67
C GLN A 11 9.43 3.31 6.20
N ARG A 12 9.19 3.35 7.52
CA ARG A 12 8.01 2.75 8.14
C ARG A 12 6.71 3.41 7.69
N VAL A 13 6.67 4.74 7.69
CA VAL A 13 5.51 5.49 7.18
C VAL A 13 5.24 5.14 5.71
N ALA A 14 6.28 5.04 4.88
CA ALA A 14 6.13 4.60 3.49
C ALA A 14 5.64 3.16 3.37
N ALA A 15 6.18 2.24 4.18
CA ALA A 15 5.77 0.84 4.21
C ALA A 15 4.29 0.67 4.60
N LEU A 16 3.75 1.49 5.50
CA LEU A 16 2.33 1.46 5.86
C LEU A 16 1.41 1.73 4.66
N LEU A 17 1.87 2.47 3.65
CA LEU A 17 1.11 2.67 2.41
C LEU A 17 0.90 1.33 1.68
N LEU A 18 1.93 0.47 1.63
CA LEU A 18 1.80 -0.84 1.00
C LEU A 18 0.86 -1.76 1.77
N VAL A 19 0.87 -1.67 3.10
CA VAL A 19 -0.07 -2.42 3.95
C VAL A 19 -1.51 -2.02 3.65
N ARG A 20 -1.77 -0.75 3.33
CA ARG A 20 -3.09 -0.22 2.99
C ARG A 20 -3.55 -0.63 1.60
N TYR A 21 -2.77 -0.28 0.59
CA TYR A 21 -3.27 -0.30 -0.79
C TYR A 21 -2.98 -1.63 -1.49
N CYS A 22 -1.92 -2.35 -1.14
CA CYS A 22 -1.57 -3.59 -1.85
C CYS A 22 -2.25 -4.85 -1.25
N ARG A 23 -3.18 -4.69 -0.32
CA ARG A 23 -3.77 -5.79 0.47
C ARG A 23 -4.94 -6.52 -0.20
N PHE A 24 -5.36 -6.05 -1.38
CA PHE A 24 -6.30 -6.74 -2.26
C PHE A 24 -5.65 -7.91 -3.04
N GLN A 25 -4.34 -8.16 -2.90
CA GLN A 25 -3.64 -9.32 -3.45
C GLN A 25 -4.18 -10.68 -2.96
N HIS A 26 -5.12 -10.67 -2.02
CA HIS A 26 -5.91 -11.82 -1.61
C HIS A 26 -7.19 -12.03 -2.43
N ASP A 27 -7.53 -11.13 -3.37
CA ASP A 27 -8.71 -11.26 -4.22
C ASP A 27 -8.62 -12.54 -5.09
N PRO A 28 -9.67 -13.38 -5.12
CA PRO A 28 -9.68 -14.61 -5.90
C PRO A 28 -9.57 -14.41 -7.41
N LYS A 29 -9.83 -13.20 -7.94
CA LYS A 29 -9.73 -12.85 -9.36
C LYS A 29 -8.32 -12.85 -9.90
N PHE A 30 -7.31 -12.77 -9.03
CA PHE A 30 -5.91 -12.97 -9.42
C PHE A 30 -5.66 -14.37 -10.01
N PHE A 31 -6.36 -15.40 -9.54
CA PHE A 31 -6.17 -16.76 -10.06
C PHE A 31 -7.06 -17.01 -11.28
N PRO A 32 -6.63 -17.73 -12.33
CA PRO A 32 -5.26 -18.18 -12.61
C PRO A 32 -4.45 -17.15 -13.43
N TRP A 33 -5.03 -16.00 -13.78
CA TRP A 33 -4.50 -15.14 -14.83
C TRP A 33 -3.36 -14.22 -14.40
N PHE A 34 -3.34 -13.81 -13.13
CA PHE A 34 -2.42 -12.78 -12.60
C PHE A 34 -1.57 -13.31 -11.43
N GLU A 35 -1.23 -14.59 -11.44
CA GLU A 35 -0.52 -15.25 -10.33
C GLU A 35 0.85 -14.59 -10.03
N GLN A 36 1.57 -14.15 -11.06
CA GLN A 36 2.86 -13.49 -10.91
C GLN A 36 2.72 -12.13 -10.21
N GLN A 37 1.75 -11.31 -10.64
CA GLN A 37 1.45 -10.01 -10.05
C GLN A 37 1.01 -10.18 -8.59
N ARG A 38 0.17 -11.19 -8.31
CA ARG A 38 -0.23 -11.56 -6.95
C ARG A 38 0.97 -11.88 -6.07
N GLU A 39 1.92 -12.67 -6.57
CA GLU A 39 3.12 -13.02 -5.82
C GLU A 39 3.99 -11.79 -5.55
N ALA A 40 4.16 -10.90 -6.53
CA ALA A 40 4.93 -9.67 -6.38
C ALA A 40 4.32 -8.75 -5.31
N LEU A 41 3.01 -8.48 -5.39
CA LEU A 41 2.29 -7.69 -4.37
C LEU A 41 2.30 -8.36 -3.00
N SER A 42 2.15 -9.69 -2.93
CA SER A 42 2.20 -10.42 -1.66
C SER A 42 3.55 -10.27 -0.97
N ARG A 43 4.66 -10.34 -1.73
CA ARG A 43 6.01 -10.12 -1.20
C ARG A 43 6.23 -8.67 -0.79
N ALA A 44 5.69 -7.71 -1.55
CA ALA A 44 5.71 -6.30 -1.20
C ALA A 44 5.04 -6.05 0.17
N VAL A 45 3.81 -6.53 0.36
CA VAL A 45 3.08 -6.40 1.62
C VAL A 45 3.80 -7.10 2.77
N GLN A 46 4.24 -8.36 2.59
CA GLN A 46 4.97 -9.10 3.63
C GLN A 46 6.22 -8.36 4.07
N ARG A 47 6.97 -7.78 3.12
CA ARG A 47 8.17 -7.01 3.44
C ARG A 47 7.83 -5.69 4.14
N ALA A 48 6.76 -5.01 3.70
CA ALA A 48 6.28 -3.79 4.33
C ALA A 48 5.86 -4.02 5.79
N GLU A 49 5.11 -5.09 6.06
CA GLU A 49 4.75 -5.50 7.43
C GLU A 49 5.99 -5.78 8.27
N GLN A 50 7.00 -6.47 7.72
CA GLN A 50 8.27 -6.69 8.41
C GLN A 50 8.98 -5.37 8.76
N PHE A 51 9.00 -4.39 7.86
CA PHE A 51 9.59 -3.07 8.12
C PHE A 51 8.91 -2.33 9.28
N VAL A 52 7.58 -2.41 9.33
CA VAL A 52 6.78 -1.74 10.36
C VAL A 52 6.94 -2.44 11.71
N LEU A 53 6.92 -3.77 11.73
CA LEU A 53 6.99 -4.61 12.94
C LEU A 53 8.40 -4.79 13.49
N GLN A 54 9.43 -4.50 12.70
CA GLN A 54 10.82 -4.62 13.13
C GLN A 54 11.09 -3.70 14.33
N ASP A 55 11.73 -4.25 15.37
CA ASP A 55 12.11 -3.52 16.57
C ASP A 55 12.95 -2.27 16.18
N VAL A 56 12.70 -1.14 16.84
CA VAL A 56 13.41 0.13 16.62
C VAL A 56 14.91 -0.01 16.90
N THR A 57 15.30 -1.05 17.64
CA THR A 57 16.68 -1.38 17.96
C THR A 57 17.36 -2.33 16.96
N ASP A 58 16.60 -2.99 16.08
CA ASP A 58 17.17 -3.93 15.10
C ASP A 58 17.85 -3.19 13.94
N PRO A 59 18.96 -3.76 13.40
CA PRO A 59 19.68 -3.16 12.29
C PRO A 59 18.77 -3.00 11.06
N ALA A 60 18.92 -1.88 10.34
CA ALA A 60 18.15 -1.59 9.13
C ALA A 60 18.05 -2.80 8.20
N VAL A 61 16.84 -3.01 7.63
CA VAL A 61 16.60 -4.12 6.70
C VAL A 61 17.69 -4.17 5.64
N PRO A 62 18.27 -5.34 5.36
CA PRO A 62 19.33 -5.47 4.37
C PRO A 62 18.90 -4.89 3.02
N ALA A 63 19.76 -4.05 2.42
CA ALA A 63 19.49 -3.46 1.11
C ALA A 63 19.20 -4.52 0.01
N THR A 64 19.75 -5.73 0.18
CA THR A 64 19.47 -6.87 -0.70
C THR A 64 18.02 -7.30 -0.68
N ALA A 65 17.37 -7.28 0.49
CA ALA A 65 15.98 -7.69 0.65
C ALA A 65 15.00 -6.70 0.01
N VAL A 66 15.31 -5.40 0.07
CA VAL A 66 14.55 -4.35 -0.64
C VAL A 66 14.71 -4.51 -2.15
N ARG A 67 15.95 -4.71 -2.62
CA ARG A 67 16.24 -4.90 -4.04
C ARG A 67 15.52 -6.10 -4.63
N GLU A 68 15.52 -7.25 -3.95
CA GLU A 68 14.83 -8.46 -4.41
C GLU A 68 13.33 -8.27 -4.61
N VAL A 69 12.67 -7.50 -3.74
CA VAL A 69 11.23 -7.19 -3.90
C VAL A 69 11.02 -6.26 -5.09
N ARG A 70 11.86 -5.24 -5.22
CA ARG A 70 11.78 -4.29 -6.34
C ARG A 70 12.00 -4.96 -7.70
N ASP A 71 13.00 -5.83 -7.81
CA ASP A 71 13.30 -6.54 -9.05
C ASP A 71 12.08 -7.36 -9.50
N ARG A 72 11.39 -8.04 -8.56
CA ARG A 72 10.16 -8.79 -8.83
C ARG A 72 8.97 -7.91 -9.21
N LEU A 73 8.84 -6.74 -8.61
CA LEU A 73 7.79 -5.77 -8.97
C LEU A 73 8.01 -5.30 -10.41
N HIS A 74 9.24 -4.94 -10.77
CA HIS A 74 9.55 -4.54 -12.15
C HIS A 74 9.31 -5.68 -13.15
N GLU A 75 9.74 -6.91 -12.83
CA GLU A 75 9.45 -8.09 -13.68
C GLU A 75 7.94 -8.30 -13.88
N ALA A 76 7.12 -8.09 -12.83
CA ALA A 76 5.67 -8.19 -12.93
C ALA A 76 5.06 -7.05 -13.76
N ILE A 77 5.58 -5.83 -13.65
CA ILE A 77 5.14 -4.66 -14.45
C ILE A 77 5.48 -4.88 -15.94
N GLU A 78 6.68 -5.37 -16.26
CA GLU A 78 7.14 -5.57 -17.64
C GLU A 78 6.28 -6.53 -18.46
N VAL A 79 5.61 -7.47 -17.79
CA VAL A 79 4.76 -8.49 -18.44
C VAL A 79 3.27 -8.16 -18.38
N SER A 80 2.88 -7.09 -17.67
CA SER A 80 1.48 -6.67 -17.54
C SER A 80 1.07 -5.73 -18.68
N ASP A 81 -0.22 -5.78 -19.03
CA ASP A 81 -0.82 -4.85 -19.99
C ASP A 81 -1.59 -3.74 -19.26
N PRO A 82 -1.09 -2.49 -19.20
CA PRO A 82 -1.82 -1.38 -18.58
C PRO A 82 -3.10 -1.01 -19.34
N ASP A 83 -3.21 -1.40 -20.62
CA ASP A 83 -4.40 -1.21 -21.45
C ASP A 83 -5.31 -2.46 -21.44
N GLY A 84 -5.03 -3.41 -20.55
CA GLY A 84 -5.78 -4.65 -20.35
C GLY A 84 -7.18 -4.41 -19.74
N PRO A 85 -7.87 -5.50 -19.32
CA PRO A 85 -9.13 -5.39 -18.62
C PRO A 85 -9.03 -4.51 -17.36
N PRO A 86 -10.13 -3.88 -16.90
CA PRO A 86 -10.10 -2.92 -15.79
C PRO A 86 -9.40 -3.44 -14.52
N PHE A 87 -9.59 -4.72 -14.18
CA PHE A 87 -8.92 -5.31 -13.01
C PHE A 87 -7.40 -5.46 -13.21
N GLU A 88 -6.93 -5.71 -14.44
CA GLU A 88 -5.50 -5.76 -14.73
C GLU A 88 -4.86 -4.37 -14.62
N ALA A 89 -5.54 -3.32 -15.11
CA ALA A 89 -5.10 -1.94 -14.93
C ALA A 89 -4.94 -1.58 -13.43
N GLU A 90 -5.93 -1.96 -12.60
CA GLU A 90 -5.85 -1.78 -11.14
C GLU A 90 -4.62 -2.49 -10.54
N ILE A 91 -4.31 -3.71 -11.00
CA ILE A 91 -3.12 -4.45 -10.57
C ILE A 91 -1.85 -3.70 -10.95
N VAL A 92 -1.77 -3.17 -12.18
CA VAL A 92 -0.60 -2.44 -12.67
C VAL A 92 -0.37 -1.17 -11.86
N ASP A 93 -1.42 -0.39 -11.58
CA ASP A 93 -1.32 0.82 -10.76
C ASP A 93 -0.72 0.51 -9.39
N HIS A 94 -1.15 -0.59 -8.76
CA HIS A 94 -0.62 -1.02 -7.48
C HIS A 94 0.81 -1.57 -7.55
N LEU A 95 1.20 -2.23 -8.63
CA LEU A 95 2.58 -2.69 -8.83
C LEU A 95 3.53 -1.49 -8.98
N VAL A 96 3.14 -0.50 -9.79
CA VAL A 96 3.90 0.74 -9.98
C VAL A 96 4.00 1.50 -8.65
N PHE A 97 2.89 1.67 -7.96
CA PHE A 97 2.86 2.27 -6.62
C PHE A 97 3.79 1.56 -5.64
N ALA A 98 3.76 0.22 -5.62
CA ALA A 98 4.63 -0.57 -4.76
C ALA A 98 6.11 -0.37 -5.10
N ALA A 99 6.45 -0.33 -6.39
CA ALA A 99 7.82 -0.10 -6.85
C ALA A 99 8.34 1.28 -6.42
N GLU A 100 7.54 2.34 -6.59
CA GLU A 100 7.86 3.70 -6.17
C GLU A 100 8.10 3.82 -4.66
N VAL A 101 7.25 3.17 -3.86
CA VAL A 101 7.42 3.12 -2.40
C VAL A 101 8.71 2.38 -2.03
N PHE A 102 9.03 1.25 -2.67
CA PHE A 102 10.29 0.55 -2.41
C PHE A 102 11.53 1.32 -2.86
N ASP A 103 11.43 2.12 -3.93
CA ASP A 103 12.48 3.04 -4.33
C ASP A 103 12.72 4.14 -3.28
N PHE A 104 11.65 4.65 -2.65
CA PHE A 104 11.81 5.53 -1.51
C PHE A 104 12.39 4.80 -0.28
N ILE A 105 11.93 3.58 0.02
CA ILE A 105 12.46 2.80 1.15
C ILE A 105 13.97 2.54 0.97
N ALA A 106 14.44 2.30 -0.26
CA ALA A 106 15.86 2.15 -0.57
C ALA A 106 16.67 3.45 -0.35
N ASP A 107 16.05 4.62 -0.46
CA ASP A 107 16.68 5.93 -0.35
C ASP A 107 15.79 6.94 0.42
N PRO A 108 15.67 6.79 1.76
CA PRO A 108 14.76 7.60 2.58
C PRO A 108 15.18 9.08 2.74
N GLY A 109 16.29 9.48 2.11
CA GLY A 109 16.72 10.86 1.96
C GLY A 109 15.92 11.62 0.89
N LYS A 110 15.33 10.92 -0.08
CA LYS A 110 14.55 11.51 -1.18
C LYS A 110 13.12 11.86 -0.74
N LEU A 111 12.99 12.92 0.06
CA LEU A 111 11.69 13.39 0.55
C LEU A 111 10.67 13.70 -0.56
N GLY A 112 11.13 14.05 -1.76
CA GLY A 112 10.26 14.23 -2.92
C GLY A 112 9.57 12.94 -3.37
N ALA A 113 10.25 11.80 -3.28
CA ALA A 113 9.67 10.49 -3.63
C ALA A 113 8.63 10.05 -2.59
N LEU A 114 8.85 10.29 -1.30
CA LEU A 114 7.83 10.03 -0.28
C LEU A 114 6.60 10.92 -0.45
N ARG A 115 6.79 12.20 -0.79
CA ARG A 115 5.66 13.09 -1.09
C ARG A 115 4.87 12.57 -2.29
N HIS A 116 5.56 12.15 -3.35
CA HIS A 116 4.91 11.56 -4.52
C HIS A 116 4.13 10.29 -4.17
N ALA A 117 4.70 9.40 -3.34
CA ALA A 117 3.98 8.23 -2.86
C ALA A 117 2.72 8.59 -2.04
N PHE A 118 2.73 9.69 -1.27
CA PHE A 118 1.51 10.17 -0.62
C PHE A 118 0.47 10.71 -1.60
N GLU A 119 0.91 11.45 -2.62
CA GLU A 119 0.03 11.93 -3.70
C GLU A 119 -0.63 10.74 -4.42
N ARG A 120 0.13 9.69 -4.74
CA ARG A 120 -0.40 8.45 -5.32
C ARG A 120 -1.35 7.69 -4.39
N ALA A 121 -1.05 7.64 -3.09
CA ALA A 121 -1.96 7.04 -2.11
C ALA A 121 -3.29 7.80 -2.02
N ASP A 122 -3.24 9.13 -2.12
CA ASP A 122 -4.44 9.97 -2.17
C ASP A 122 -5.24 9.71 -3.47
N GLU A 123 -4.58 9.59 -4.62
CA GLU A 123 -5.21 9.22 -5.90
C GLU A 123 -5.90 7.85 -5.83
N LEU A 124 -5.23 6.82 -5.29
CA LEU A 124 -5.82 5.47 -5.11
C LEU A 124 -7.01 5.49 -4.15
N ALA A 125 -6.92 6.26 -3.07
CA ALA A 125 -8.03 6.44 -2.13
C ALA A 125 -9.25 7.10 -2.79
N GLU A 126 -9.03 8.17 -3.55
CA GLU A 126 -10.07 8.88 -4.27
C GLU A 126 -10.74 7.97 -5.32
N ALA A 127 -9.94 7.22 -6.09
CA ALA A 127 -10.44 6.28 -7.09
C ALA A 127 -11.33 5.19 -6.47
N MET A 128 -10.93 4.59 -5.34
CA MET A 128 -11.77 3.60 -4.66
C MET A 128 -12.99 4.19 -3.98
N GLU A 129 -12.92 5.43 -3.50
CA GLU A 129 -14.10 6.13 -2.99
C GLU A 129 -15.14 6.36 -4.11
N GLU A 130 -14.68 6.78 -5.29
CA GLU A 130 -15.52 6.97 -6.48
C GLU A 130 -16.12 5.64 -6.94
N MET A 131 -15.30 4.61 -7.13
CA MET A 131 -15.74 3.26 -7.51
C MET A 131 -16.74 2.69 -6.49
N GLY A 132 -16.44 2.77 -5.20
CA GLY A 132 -17.33 2.30 -4.15
C GLY A 132 -18.65 3.09 -4.06
N ARG A 133 -18.72 4.31 -4.59
CA ARG A 133 -19.94 5.12 -4.64
C ARG A 133 -20.78 4.79 -5.88
N GLU A 134 -20.15 4.55 -7.02
CA GLU A 134 -20.81 4.40 -8.31
C GLU A 134 -21.17 2.96 -8.63
N ASP A 135 -20.28 2.01 -8.34
CA ASP A 135 -20.32 0.66 -8.87
C ASP A 135 -20.62 -0.42 -7.81
N PHE A 136 -20.57 -0.07 -6.52
CA PHE A 136 -20.76 -1.06 -5.46
C PHE A 136 -22.17 -1.67 -5.51
N PRO A 137 -22.29 -3.02 -5.57
CA PRO A 137 -23.58 -3.68 -5.76
C PRO A 137 -24.54 -3.49 -4.57
N CYS A 138 -25.68 -2.84 -4.83
CA CYS A 138 -26.88 -2.57 -4.00
C CYS A 138 -26.93 -3.05 -2.53
N GLY A 139 -27.32 -2.13 -1.63
CA GLY A 139 -28.24 -2.41 -0.51
C GLY A 139 -27.91 -1.73 0.82
N GLU A 140 -26.74 -2.04 1.37
CA GLU A 140 -26.30 -1.60 2.71
C GLU A 140 -24.82 -1.14 2.71
N TRP A 141 -24.30 -0.71 1.55
CA TRP A 141 -22.97 -0.12 1.50
C TRP A 141 -23.03 1.34 1.93
N GLU A 142 -22.27 1.67 2.97
CA GLU A 142 -22.00 3.06 3.36
C GLU A 142 -20.69 3.48 2.68
N PRO A 143 -20.71 4.48 1.78
CA PRO A 143 -19.50 4.93 1.11
C PRO A 143 -18.41 5.29 2.12
N VAL A 144 -17.26 4.64 1.98
CA VAL A 144 -16.09 4.88 2.81
C VAL A 144 -15.37 6.12 2.29
N GLU A 145 -15.19 7.12 3.16
CA GLU A 145 -14.43 8.35 2.84
C GLU A 145 -12.90 8.07 2.85
N PHE A 146 -12.41 7.28 1.90
CA PHE A 146 -11.02 6.81 1.88
C PHE A 146 -10.02 7.97 1.92
N GLY A 147 -10.25 9.07 1.19
CA GLY A 147 -9.34 10.20 1.19
C GLY A 147 -9.18 10.84 2.59
N ARG A 148 -10.29 10.93 3.35
CA ARG A 148 -10.26 11.42 4.74
C ARG A 148 -9.56 10.43 5.66
N LEU A 149 -9.85 9.14 5.51
CA LEU A 149 -9.27 8.08 6.33
C LEU A 149 -7.76 7.95 6.10
N GLU A 150 -7.29 7.99 4.86
CA GLU A 150 -5.86 7.96 4.52
C GLU A 150 -5.14 9.19 5.09
N THR A 151 -5.68 10.39 4.88
CA THR A 151 -5.09 11.61 5.43
C THR A 151 -4.99 11.54 6.96
N ALA A 152 -6.04 11.07 7.63
CA ALA A 152 -6.06 10.92 9.08
C ALA A 152 -5.05 9.85 9.56
N ALA A 153 -4.99 8.70 8.86
CA ALA A 153 -4.07 7.62 9.18
C ALA A 153 -2.61 8.06 9.03
N ARG A 154 -2.25 8.63 7.88
CA ARG A 154 -0.92 9.17 7.61
C ARG A 154 -0.49 10.22 8.62
N GLN A 155 -1.38 11.14 9.00
CA GLN A 155 -1.07 12.13 10.03
C GLN A 155 -0.84 11.48 11.40
N ALA A 156 -1.63 10.47 11.77
CA ALA A 156 -1.46 9.74 13.01
C ALA A 156 -0.13 8.97 13.03
N ASP A 157 0.25 8.29 11.95
CA ASP A 157 1.53 7.56 11.90
C ASP A 157 2.73 8.49 12.02
N VAL A 158 2.71 9.61 11.27
CA VAL A 158 3.78 10.60 11.32
C VAL A 158 3.91 11.19 12.73
N ARG A 159 2.80 11.43 13.43
CA ARG A 159 2.83 11.88 14.84
C ARG A 159 3.37 10.79 15.75
N ALA A 160 2.84 9.57 15.66
CA ALA A 160 3.26 8.46 16.51
C ALA A 160 4.78 8.21 16.43
N PHE A 161 5.36 8.25 15.23
CA PHE A 161 6.82 8.11 15.08
C PHE A 161 7.60 9.37 15.49
N ALA A 162 7.04 10.57 15.34
CA ALA A 162 7.69 11.81 15.78
C ALA A 162 7.72 11.92 17.32
N ASP A 163 6.61 11.63 17.97
CA ASP A 163 6.44 11.71 19.43
C ASP A 163 7.27 10.62 20.11
N ALA A 164 7.30 9.41 19.55
CA ALA A 164 8.14 8.33 20.06
C ALA A 164 9.64 8.69 20.09
N HIS A 165 10.07 9.51 19.14
CA HIS A 165 11.45 10.01 19.14
C HIS A 165 11.68 11.09 20.20
N HIS A 166 10.67 11.93 20.48
CA HIS A 166 10.78 13.02 21.45
C HIS A 166 10.70 12.54 22.91
N ASP A 167 9.76 11.63 23.17
CA ASP A 167 9.40 11.21 24.52
C ASP A 167 10.15 9.95 24.99
N GLU A 168 11.02 9.38 24.13
CA GLU A 168 11.75 8.12 24.36
C GLU A 168 10.83 6.91 24.64
N VAL A 169 9.53 7.03 24.29
CA VAL A 169 8.53 5.95 24.38
C VAL A 169 8.39 5.31 23.00
N PRO A 170 8.51 3.98 22.86
CA PRO A 170 8.28 3.32 21.58
C PRO A 170 6.87 3.61 21.03
N PRO A 171 6.70 3.73 19.70
CA PRO A 171 5.37 3.89 19.12
C PRO A 171 4.54 2.62 19.37
N ASP A 172 3.23 2.77 19.55
CA ASP A 172 2.30 1.64 19.60
C ASP A 172 2.14 1.05 18.19
N VAL A 173 3.01 0.09 17.86
CA VAL A 173 3.05 -0.54 16.54
C VAL A 173 1.76 -1.31 16.25
N ASP A 174 1.12 -1.91 17.26
CA ASP A 174 -0.12 -2.66 17.09
C ASP A 174 -1.26 -1.71 16.71
N GLU A 175 -1.35 -0.53 17.33
CA GLU A 175 -2.33 0.51 16.94
C GLU A 175 -2.08 1.00 15.49
N ILE A 176 -0.83 1.29 15.14
CA ILE A 176 -0.44 1.78 13.81
C ILE A 176 -0.77 0.77 12.71
N VAL A 177 -0.41 -0.50 12.93
CA VAL A 177 -0.71 -1.59 11.98
C VAL A 177 -2.20 -1.86 11.93
N GLY A 178 -2.89 -1.86 13.08
CA GLY A 178 -4.34 -2.03 13.17
C GLY A 178 -5.09 -1.01 12.32
N ARG A 179 -4.75 0.27 12.45
CA ARG A 179 -5.32 1.37 11.65
C ARG A 179 -5.16 1.13 10.15
N SER A 180 -3.96 0.70 9.74
CA SER A 180 -3.64 0.47 8.32
C SER A 180 -4.35 -0.77 7.78
N ARG A 181 -4.48 -1.84 8.57
CA ARG A 181 -5.23 -3.03 8.20
C ARG A 181 -6.71 -2.78 8.06
N SER A 182 -7.32 -1.98 8.94
CA SER A 182 -8.74 -1.63 8.81
C SER A 182 -9.04 -0.86 7.51
N LEU A 183 -8.17 0.07 7.11
CA LEU A 183 -8.30 0.76 5.83
C LEU A 183 -8.10 -0.22 4.66
N ALA A 184 -7.10 -1.09 4.77
CA ALA A 184 -6.80 -2.09 3.76
C ALA A 184 -7.95 -3.08 3.52
N ASP A 185 -8.62 -3.51 4.59
CA ASP A 185 -9.74 -4.44 4.51
C ASP A 185 -10.94 -3.77 3.79
N ALA A 186 -11.24 -2.50 4.12
CA ALA A 186 -12.27 -1.74 3.43
C ALA A 186 -11.92 -1.48 1.95
N TYR A 187 -10.65 -1.18 1.65
CA TYR A 187 -10.18 -0.99 0.27
C TYR A 187 -10.34 -2.27 -0.55
N ALA A 188 -9.88 -3.40 0.00
CA ALA A 188 -9.98 -4.71 -0.66
C ALA A 188 -11.43 -5.15 -0.85
N GLU A 189 -12.34 -4.77 0.05
CA GLU A 189 -13.78 -5.02 -0.11
C GLU A 189 -14.37 -4.30 -1.33
N VAL A 190 -13.97 -3.05 -1.58
CA VAL A 190 -14.40 -2.31 -2.78
C VAL A 190 -13.90 -3.02 -4.04
N VAL A 191 -12.60 -3.31 -4.12
CA VAL A 191 -12.00 -4.02 -5.27
C VAL A 191 -12.70 -5.37 -5.51
N LEU A 192 -12.99 -6.11 -4.43
CA LEU A 192 -13.64 -7.42 -4.52
C LEU A 192 -15.05 -7.33 -5.13
N ASN A 193 -15.81 -6.32 -4.76
CA ASN A 193 -17.22 -6.22 -5.12
C ASN A 193 -17.49 -5.40 -6.38
N CYS A 194 -16.62 -4.44 -6.72
CA CYS A 194 -16.84 -3.54 -7.86
C CYS A 194 -16.27 -4.10 -9.17
N TYR A 195 -15.20 -4.89 -9.12
CA TYR A 195 -14.73 -5.62 -10.31
C TYR A 195 -15.46 -6.94 -10.47
N THR A 196 -16.09 -7.14 -11.62
CA THR A 196 -16.71 -8.41 -12.03
C THR A 196 -15.68 -9.44 -12.51
N ASP A 197 -16.09 -10.70 -12.60
CA ASP A 197 -15.28 -11.75 -13.22
C ASP A 197 -14.91 -11.39 -14.68
N GLN A 198 -15.84 -10.77 -15.42
CA GLN A 198 -15.61 -10.33 -16.80
C GLN A 198 -14.54 -9.24 -16.90
N GLU A 199 -14.55 -8.28 -15.97
CA GLU A 199 -13.53 -7.22 -15.90
C GLU A 199 -12.17 -7.73 -15.42
N ALA A 200 -12.12 -8.94 -14.84
CA ALA A 200 -10.90 -9.70 -14.60
C ALA A 200 -10.51 -10.60 -15.80
N GLY A 201 -11.17 -10.44 -16.95
CA GLY A 201 -10.88 -11.20 -18.17
C GLY A 201 -11.45 -12.63 -18.17
N ARG A 202 -12.37 -12.97 -17.25
CA ARG A 202 -13.05 -14.28 -17.24
C ARG A 202 -14.34 -14.18 -18.07
N ALA A 203 -14.36 -14.85 -19.22
CA ALA A 203 -15.55 -15.01 -20.07
C ALA A 203 -16.34 -16.28 -19.72
#